data_AF-C4XYL1-F1
#
_entry.id   AF-C4XYL1-F1
#
_cell.length_a   1.000
_cell.length_b   1.000
_cell.length_c   1.000
_cell.angle_alpha   90.00
_cell.angle_beta   90.00
_cell.angle_gamma   90.00
#
_symmetry.space_group_name_H-M   'P 1'
#
loop_
_entity.id
_entity.type
_entity.pdbx_description
1 polymer ?
#
loop_
_entity_poly.entity_id
_entity_poly.type
_entity_poly.pdbx_seq_one_letter_code
_entity_poly.pdbx_strand_id
1 'polypeptide(L)'
;MTASDVEAQAVQEPYAGTVRSEPSAMKNHLIAFLGEFFGTFVFLWTAFVIAQIANQDPTIPTVGSDPGQLIMISIGFGFGVMVPVFMFFRISGGNLNPAVTFSLVLAGAVPPVRAAFMVFAQMVAGMAAAGAASAMTPGPIAFANALGGGCSKSRAVFIEAFATCLLCLAVLFMAVEKAKATFMAPLVIGFALFLGHLISVY
;
A
#
# COMPACT_ATOMS: atom_id res chain seq x y z
N MET A 1 11.81 11.56 68.99
CA MET A 1 10.82 11.04 68.03
C MET A 1 9.61 10.61 68.82
N THR A 2 8.55 11.41 68.78
CA THR A 2 7.29 11.15 69.49
C THR A 2 6.40 10.24 68.67
N ALA A 3 5.51 9.50 69.34
CA ALA A 3 4.68 8.42 68.82
C ALA A 3 3.56 8.83 67.83
N SER A 4 3.68 9.97 67.15
CA SER A 4 2.68 10.50 66.20
C SER A 4 3.06 10.28 64.73
N ASP A 5 4.23 9.73 64.43
CA ASP A 5 4.70 9.55 63.05
C ASP A 5 4.47 8.11 62.51
N VAL A 6 3.66 7.31 63.21
CA VAL A 6 3.41 5.88 62.89
C VAL A 6 2.06 5.64 62.19
N GLU A 7 1.18 6.63 62.08
CA GLU A 7 -0.19 6.47 61.52
C GLU A 7 -0.42 7.15 60.16
N ALA A 8 0.56 7.09 59.25
CA ALA A 8 0.40 7.58 57.87
C ALA A 8 0.77 6.55 56.80
N GLN A 9 0.60 5.25 57.07
CA GLN A 9 0.55 4.24 56.03
C GLN A 9 -0.91 3.89 55.76
N ALA A 10 -1.56 4.75 54.97
CA ALA A 10 -2.78 4.37 54.28
C ALA A 10 -2.45 3.14 53.42
N VAL A 11 -3.08 2.01 53.75
CA VAL A 11 -3.05 0.79 52.95
C VAL A 11 -3.59 1.15 51.57
N GLN A 12 -2.70 1.30 50.60
CA GLN A 12 -3.07 1.50 49.22
C GLN A 12 -3.63 0.17 48.71
N GLU A 13 -4.94 0.10 48.53
CA GLU A 13 -5.55 -1.07 47.87
C GLU A 13 -4.86 -1.31 46.53
N PRO A 14 -4.52 -2.58 46.21
CA PRO A 14 -3.92 -2.89 44.92
C PRO A 14 -4.94 -2.50 43.86
N TYR A 15 -4.56 -1.55 43.00
CA TYR A 15 -5.34 -1.15 41.83
C TYR A 15 -5.82 -2.43 41.15
N ALA A 16 -7.13 -2.71 41.22
CA ALA A 16 -7.72 -3.87 40.60
C ALA A 16 -7.41 -3.76 39.11
N GLY A 17 -6.38 -4.50 38.68
CA GLY A 17 -5.93 -4.48 37.30
C GLY A 17 -7.10 -4.89 36.44
N THR A 18 -7.67 -3.94 35.70
CA THR A 18 -8.59 -4.27 34.61
C THR A 18 -7.83 -5.23 33.70
N VAL A 19 -8.17 -6.51 33.75
CA VAL A 19 -7.67 -7.52 32.82
C VAL A 19 -8.10 -7.03 31.44
N ARG A 20 -7.18 -6.40 30.70
CA ARG A 20 -7.40 -6.02 29.31
C ARG A 20 -7.65 -7.34 28.57
N SER A 21 -8.89 -7.59 28.17
CA SER A 21 -9.21 -8.74 27.33
C SER A 21 -8.31 -8.69 26.10
N GLU A 22 -7.51 -9.73 25.88
CA GLU A 22 -6.73 -9.91 24.66
C GLU A 22 -7.64 -9.64 23.45
N PRO A 23 -7.29 -8.72 22.54
CA PRO A 23 -8.13 -8.41 21.40
C PRO A 23 -8.32 -9.67 20.55
N SER A 24 -9.58 -10.07 20.34
CA SER A 24 -9.95 -11.24 19.54
C SER A 24 -9.16 -11.29 18.21
N ALA A 25 -8.54 -12.43 17.91
CA ALA A 25 -7.76 -12.61 16.69
C ALA A 25 -8.56 -12.23 15.43
N MET A 26 -9.85 -12.55 15.40
CA MET A 26 -10.76 -12.19 14.32
C MET A 26 -10.91 -10.66 14.14
N LYS A 27 -10.99 -9.92 15.25
CA LYS A 27 -11.02 -8.45 15.22
C LYS A 27 -9.75 -7.89 14.57
N ASN A 28 -8.58 -8.44 14.89
CA ASN A 28 -7.31 -7.98 14.31
C ASN A 28 -7.21 -8.33 12.81
N HIS A 29 -7.72 -9.48 12.39
CA HIS A 29 -7.81 -9.82 10.96
C HIS A 29 -8.77 -8.88 10.22
N LEU A 30 -9.91 -8.54 10.82
CA LEU A 30 -10.85 -7.58 10.25
C LEU A 30 -10.26 -6.18 10.12
N ILE A 31 -9.52 -5.70 11.13
CA ILE A 31 -8.83 -4.40 11.08
C ILE A 31 -7.81 -4.38 9.93
N ALA A 32 -7.00 -5.43 9.80
CA ALA A 32 -6.04 -5.55 8.71
C ALA A 32 -6.75 -5.60 7.34
N PHE A 33 -7.84 -6.38 7.23
CA PHE A 33 -8.66 -6.45 6.02
C PHE A 33 -9.19 -5.07 5.61
N LEU A 34 -9.78 -4.33 6.54
CA LEU A 34 -10.35 -3.00 6.26
C LEU A 34 -9.27 -1.99 5.88
N GLY A 35 -8.12 -2.01 6.56
CA GLY A 35 -6.99 -1.15 6.23
C GLY A 35 -6.47 -1.40 4.81
N GLU A 36 -6.32 -2.66 4.42
CA GLU A 36 -5.92 -3.04 3.06
C GLU A 36 -7.01 -2.71 2.03
N PHE A 37 -8.29 -2.96 2.34
CA PHE A 37 -9.39 -2.66 1.42
C PHE A 37 -9.46 -1.18 1.10
N PHE A 38 -9.58 -0.31 2.12
CA PHE A 38 -9.70 1.13 1.89
C PHE A 38 -8.39 1.73 1.36
N GLY A 39 -7.25 1.25 1.83
CA GLY A 39 -5.96 1.69 1.33
C GLY A 39 -5.76 1.38 -0.15
N THR A 40 -6.01 0.14 -0.57
CA THR A 40 -5.89 -0.28 -1.98
C THR A 40 -6.96 0.38 -2.84
N PHE A 41 -8.18 0.56 -2.33
CA PHE A 41 -9.23 1.25 -3.07
C PHE A 41 -8.82 2.69 -3.37
N VAL A 42 -8.43 3.48 -2.36
CA VAL A 42 -8.03 4.88 -2.56
C VAL A 42 -6.81 4.98 -3.46
N PHE A 43 -5.82 4.11 -3.27
CA PHE A 43 -4.64 4.04 -4.12
C PHE A 43 -5.00 3.82 -5.59
N LEU A 44 -5.65 2.69 -5.89
CA LEU A 44 -5.91 2.29 -7.26
C LEU A 44 -6.96 3.17 -7.93
N TRP A 45 -8.00 3.61 -7.21
CA TRP A 45 -8.99 4.52 -7.77
C TRP A 45 -8.35 5.84 -8.21
N THR A 46 -7.50 6.42 -7.36
CA THR A 46 -6.77 7.67 -7.67
C THR A 46 -5.90 7.47 -8.90
N ALA A 47 -5.11 6.39 -8.91
CA ALA A 47 -4.19 6.10 -10.01
C ALA A 47 -4.92 5.80 -11.33
N PHE A 48 -6.02 5.04 -11.30
CA PHE A 48 -6.81 4.70 -12.48
C PHE A 48 -7.50 5.92 -13.10
N VAL A 49 -8.06 6.82 -12.27
CA VAL A 49 -8.65 8.06 -12.79
C VAL A 49 -7.59 8.96 -13.41
N ILE A 50 -6.40 9.08 -12.79
CA ILE A 50 -5.29 9.84 -13.36
C ILE A 50 -4.81 9.22 -14.69
N ALA A 51 -4.66 7.90 -14.75
CA ALA A 51 -4.25 7.21 -15.97
C ALA A 51 -5.30 7.34 -17.08
N GLN A 52 -6.59 7.29 -16.73
CA GLN A 52 -7.67 7.55 -17.67
C GLN A 52 -7.55 8.96 -18.27
N ILE A 53 -7.33 9.98 -17.45
CA ILE A 53 -7.17 11.36 -17.93
C ILE A 53 -5.92 11.48 -18.83
N ALA A 54 -4.79 10.93 -18.40
CA ALA A 54 -3.54 10.98 -19.13
C ALA A 54 -3.65 10.30 -20.51
N ASN A 55 -4.39 9.19 -20.61
CA ASN A 55 -4.50 8.42 -21.85
C ASN A 55 -5.59 8.94 -22.81
N GLN A 56 -6.36 9.97 -22.43
CA GLN A 56 -7.42 10.54 -23.26
C GLN A 56 -7.01 11.86 -23.93
N ASP A 57 -5.77 12.32 -23.74
CA ASP A 57 -5.28 13.52 -24.41
C ASP A 57 -5.03 13.23 -25.91
N PRO A 58 -5.76 13.89 -26.83
CA PRO A 58 -5.66 13.65 -28.27
C PRO A 58 -4.36 14.18 -28.89
N THR A 59 -3.56 14.94 -28.14
CA THR A 59 -2.28 15.49 -28.60
C THR A 59 -1.13 14.49 -28.48
N ILE A 60 -1.34 13.38 -27.76
CA ILE A 60 -0.34 12.35 -27.56
C ILE A 60 -0.06 11.62 -28.88
N PRO A 61 1.22 11.48 -29.29
CA PRO A 61 1.58 10.80 -30.52
C PRO A 61 1.20 9.32 -30.48
N THR A 62 0.71 8.79 -31.60
CA THR A 62 0.35 7.36 -31.73
C THR A 62 1.56 6.44 -31.87
N VAL A 63 2.76 7.00 -32.06
CA VAL A 63 4.04 6.29 -32.20
C VAL A 63 5.10 7.01 -31.38
N GLY A 64 5.86 6.24 -30.60
CA GLY A 64 6.84 6.78 -29.65
C GLY A 64 6.26 6.87 -28.24
N SER A 65 6.94 7.65 -27.39
CA SER A 65 6.56 7.86 -25.99
C SER A 65 6.28 9.34 -25.73
N ASP A 66 5.29 9.65 -24.91
CA ASP A 66 5.06 11.01 -24.41
C ASP A 66 5.54 11.15 -22.95
N PRO A 67 6.64 11.87 -22.68
CA PRO A 67 7.16 11.99 -21.32
C PRO A 67 6.19 12.63 -20.33
N GLY A 68 5.33 13.56 -20.77
CA GLY A 68 4.36 14.24 -19.91
C GLY A 68 3.30 13.28 -19.38
N GLN A 69 2.72 12.49 -20.28
CA GLN A 69 1.79 11.40 -19.99
C GLN A 69 2.41 10.37 -19.04
N LEU A 70 3.62 9.88 -19.37
CA LEU A 70 4.30 8.85 -18.56
C LEU A 70 4.60 9.34 -17.14
N ILE A 71 5.04 10.60 -16.99
CA ILE A 71 5.27 11.22 -15.68
C ILE A 71 3.94 11.37 -14.91
N MET A 72 2.87 11.81 -15.57
CA MET A 72 1.55 11.97 -14.94
C MET A 72 1.02 10.65 -14.39
N ILE A 73 1.08 9.58 -15.18
CA ILE A 73 0.67 8.23 -14.75
C ILE A 73 1.55 7.75 -13.59
N SER A 74 2.87 7.91 -13.71
CA SER A 74 3.83 7.49 -12.68
C SER A 74 3.61 8.22 -11.36
N ILE A 75 3.32 9.52 -11.41
CA ILE A 75 2.92 10.34 -10.24
C ILE A 75 1.63 9.80 -9.64
N GLY A 76 0.63 9.49 -10.49
CA GLY A 76 -0.65 8.96 -10.06
C GLY A 76 -0.54 7.68 -9.25
N PHE A 77 0.29 6.72 -9.70
CA PHE A 77 0.52 5.49 -8.94
C PHE A 77 1.49 5.70 -7.76
N GLY A 78 2.59 6.42 -7.95
CA GLY A 78 3.61 6.62 -6.91
C GLY A 78 3.10 7.40 -5.70
N PHE A 79 2.48 8.57 -5.92
CA PHE A 79 1.85 9.31 -4.83
C PHE A 79 0.52 8.69 -4.40
N GLY A 80 -0.19 8.05 -5.34
CA GLY A 80 -1.41 7.31 -5.07
C GLY A 80 -1.19 6.15 -4.08
N VAL A 81 -0.04 5.48 -4.08
CA VAL A 81 0.30 4.50 -3.03
C VAL A 81 0.85 5.19 -1.79
N MET A 82 1.66 6.24 -1.95
CA MET A 82 2.30 6.95 -0.84
C MET A 82 1.29 7.44 0.21
N VAL A 83 0.23 8.11 -0.24
CA VAL A 83 -0.77 8.74 0.65
C VAL A 83 -1.53 7.68 1.47
N PRO A 84 -2.14 6.65 0.87
CA PRO A 84 -2.78 5.57 1.62
C PRO A 84 -1.82 4.78 2.49
N VAL A 85 -0.56 4.55 2.07
CA VAL A 85 0.40 3.91 2.96
C VAL A 85 0.62 4.76 4.20
N PHE A 86 0.76 6.10 4.11
CA PHE A 86 0.79 6.97 5.29
C PHE A 86 -0.48 6.87 6.15
N MET A 87 -1.66 6.85 5.53
CA MET A 87 -2.95 6.78 6.24
C MET A 87 -3.15 5.45 6.99
N PHE A 88 -2.78 4.33 6.37
CA PHE A 88 -3.08 2.98 6.84
C PHE A 88 -1.87 2.25 7.45
N PHE A 89 -0.69 2.90 7.53
CA PHE A 89 0.54 2.31 8.06
C PHE A 89 0.36 1.70 9.44
N ARG A 90 -0.39 2.37 10.33
CA ARG A 90 -0.65 1.92 11.71
C ARG A 90 -1.89 1.05 11.85
N ILE A 91 -2.61 0.79 10.76
CA ILE A 91 -3.85 0.00 10.74
C ILE A 91 -3.56 -1.41 10.24
N SER A 92 -3.03 -1.54 9.02
CA SER A 92 -2.71 -2.83 8.40
C SER A 92 -1.22 -3.02 8.09
N GLY A 93 -0.43 -1.94 8.14
CA GLY A 93 0.93 -1.88 7.57
C GLY A 93 0.97 -1.21 6.19
N GLY A 94 -0.19 -1.10 5.52
CA GLY A 94 -0.30 -0.46 4.22
C GLY A 94 0.45 -1.23 3.13
N ASN A 95 0.21 -2.54 2.98
CA ASN A 95 0.88 -3.30 1.93
C ASN A 95 0.35 -2.92 0.55
N LEU A 96 -0.98 -2.85 0.45
CA LEU A 96 -1.80 -2.42 -0.69
C LEU A 96 -1.54 -3.17 -2.00
N ASN A 97 -0.81 -4.29 -1.93
CA ASN A 97 -0.34 -5.06 -3.07
C ASN A 97 -0.09 -6.53 -2.64
N PRO A 98 -0.62 -7.52 -3.40
CA PRO A 98 -0.40 -8.93 -3.08
C PRO A 98 1.06 -9.37 -3.12
N ALA A 99 1.88 -8.86 -4.04
CA ALA A 99 3.30 -9.19 -4.15
C ALA A 99 4.11 -8.63 -2.96
N VAL A 100 3.77 -7.43 -2.48
CA VAL A 100 4.34 -6.87 -1.24
C VAL A 100 3.93 -7.71 -0.04
N THR A 101 2.66 -8.10 0.04
CA THR A 101 2.19 -8.97 1.13
C THR A 101 2.90 -10.31 1.11
N PHE A 102 3.12 -10.88 -0.08
CA PHE A 102 3.85 -12.12 -0.25
C PHE A 102 5.32 -12.00 0.16
N SER A 103 6.03 -10.92 -0.22
CA SER A 103 7.41 -10.71 0.20
C SER A 103 7.55 -10.58 1.73
N LEU A 104 6.57 -9.96 2.39
CA LEU A 104 6.49 -9.87 3.84
C LEU A 104 6.22 -11.23 4.51
N VAL A 105 5.47 -12.13 3.87
CA VAL A 105 5.31 -13.52 4.33
C VAL A 105 6.64 -14.26 4.24
N LEU A 106 7.35 -14.13 3.12
CA LEU A 106 8.66 -14.77 2.94
C LEU A 106 9.70 -14.26 3.95
N ALA A 107 9.64 -12.97 4.32
CA ALA A 107 10.49 -12.37 5.33
C ALA A 107 10.04 -12.69 6.78
N GLY A 108 8.92 -13.39 6.98
CA GLY A 108 8.37 -13.69 8.31
C GLY A 108 7.75 -12.48 9.03
N ALA A 109 7.56 -11.35 8.35
CA ALA A 109 6.99 -10.12 8.90
C ALA A 109 5.45 -10.18 9.00
N VAL A 110 4.79 -10.94 8.12
CA VAL A 110 3.33 -11.14 8.13
C VAL A 110 3.01 -12.64 8.16
N PRO A 111 2.17 -13.11 9.12
CA PRO A 111 1.75 -14.51 9.15
C PRO A 111 0.91 -14.89 7.91
N PRO A 112 1.06 -16.11 7.35
CA PRO A 112 0.36 -16.53 6.13
C PRO A 112 -1.16 -16.40 6.18
N VAL A 113 -1.78 -16.72 7.33
CA VAL A 113 -3.24 -16.59 7.50
C VAL A 113 -3.68 -15.13 7.39
N ARG A 114 -2.94 -14.20 8.02
CA ARG A 114 -3.24 -12.77 7.90
C ARG A 114 -3.04 -12.27 6.47
N ALA A 115 -1.97 -12.73 5.81
CA ALA A 115 -1.71 -12.41 4.41
C ALA A 115 -2.85 -12.84 3.49
N ALA A 116 -3.48 -13.99 3.72
CA ALA A 116 -4.63 -14.43 2.93
C ALA A 116 -5.81 -13.43 3.01
N PHE A 117 -6.14 -12.93 4.21
CA PHE A 117 -7.16 -11.89 4.38
C PHE A 117 -6.78 -10.58 3.69
N MET A 118 -5.51 -10.17 3.82
CA MET A 118 -5.00 -8.94 3.20
C MET A 118 -5.03 -9.02 1.67
N VAL A 119 -4.56 -10.11 1.08
CA VAL A 119 -4.58 -10.34 -0.37
C VAL A 119 -6.02 -10.36 -0.88
N PHE A 120 -6.93 -11.05 -0.19
CA PHE A 120 -8.34 -11.05 -0.56
C PHE A 120 -8.92 -9.63 -0.53
N ALA A 121 -8.62 -8.83 0.51
CA ALA A 121 -9.04 -7.43 0.61
C ALA A 121 -8.53 -6.59 -0.58
N GLN A 122 -7.24 -6.72 -0.91
CA GLN A 122 -6.59 -5.99 -2.00
C GLN A 122 -7.23 -6.31 -3.36
N MET A 123 -7.53 -7.58 -3.64
CA MET A 123 -8.15 -7.98 -4.90
C MET A 123 -9.57 -7.41 -5.03
N VAL A 124 -10.38 -7.49 -3.99
CA VAL A 124 -11.75 -6.93 -4.00
C VAL A 124 -11.71 -5.41 -4.11
N ALA A 125 -10.78 -4.76 -3.41
CA ALA A 125 -10.58 -3.31 -3.49
C ALA A 125 -10.15 -2.86 -4.89
N GLY A 126 -9.26 -3.59 -5.56
CA GLY A 126 -8.86 -3.30 -6.94
C GLY A 126 -10.01 -3.43 -7.94
N MET A 127 -10.85 -4.46 -7.80
CA MET A 127 -12.08 -4.60 -8.59
C MET A 127 -13.04 -3.43 -8.35
N ALA A 128 -13.26 -3.05 -7.09
CA ALA A 128 -14.12 -1.93 -6.73
C ALA A 128 -13.58 -0.59 -7.26
N ALA A 129 -12.26 -0.36 -7.15
CA ALA A 129 -11.58 0.83 -7.65
C ALA A 129 -11.69 0.96 -9.17
N ALA A 130 -11.48 -0.13 -9.91
CA ALA A 130 -11.65 -0.15 -11.37
C ALA A 130 -13.09 0.12 -11.79
N GLY A 131 -14.07 -0.49 -11.11
CA GLY A 131 -15.49 -0.23 -11.36
C GLY A 131 -15.89 1.22 -11.07
N ALA A 132 -15.42 1.78 -9.96
CA ALA A 132 -15.66 3.17 -9.60
C ALA A 132 -15.01 4.14 -10.60
N ALA A 133 -13.74 3.92 -10.96
CA ALA A 133 -13.04 4.75 -11.95
C ALA A 133 -13.77 4.72 -13.30
N SER A 134 -14.12 3.53 -13.79
CA SER A 134 -14.88 3.37 -15.03
C SER A 134 -16.25 4.07 -15.01
N ALA A 135 -16.95 4.08 -13.87
CA ALA A 135 -18.25 4.72 -13.76
C ALA A 135 -18.15 6.25 -13.64
N MET A 136 -17.01 6.77 -13.16
CA MET A 136 -16.79 8.20 -12.90
C MET A 136 -16.11 8.92 -14.06
N THR A 137 -15.57 8.20 -15.05
CA THR A 137 -14.87 8.80 -16.19
C THR A 137 -15.60 8.49 -17.50
N PRO A 138 -15.69 9.46 -18.43
CA PRO A 138 -16.27 9.22 -19.75
C PRO A 138 -15.34 8.39 -20.64
N GLY A 139 -15.91 7.82 -21.69
CA GLY A 139 -15.17 7.09 -22.71
C GLY A 139 -14.84 5.63 -22.32
N PRO A 140 -14.15 4.90 -23.21
CA PRO A 140 -13.72 3.53 -22.93
C PRO A 140 -12.61 3.51 -21.86
N ILE A 141 -12.53 2.41 -21.11
CA ILE A 141 -11.48 2.18 -20.12
C ILE A 141 -10.10 2.23 -20.78
N ALA A 142 -9.24 3.11 -20.29
CA ALA A 142 -7.88 3.35 -20.76
C ALA A 142 -6.82 3.16 -19.66
N PHE A 143 -7.19 2.60 -18.50
CA PHE A 143 -6.27 2.32 -17.39
C PHE A 143 -5.89 0.84 -17.25
N ALA A 144 -6.35 -0.04 -18.15
CA ALA A 144 -6.01 -1.45 -18.14
C ALA A 144 -4.63 -1.70 -18.74
N ASN A 145 -3.83 -2.57 -18.13
CA ASN A 145 -2.49 -2.89 -18.62
C ASN A 145 -2.52 -3.61 -19.97
N ALA A 146 -1.65 -3.19 -20.87
CA ALA A 146 -1.39 -3.84 -22.15
C ALA A 146 0.10 -3.74 -22.50
N LEU A 147 0.58 -4.59 -23.40
CA LEU A 147 1.93 -4.46 -23.94
C LEU A 147 1.96 -3.31 -24.95
N GLY A 148 2.92 -2.39 -24.76
CA GLY A 148 3.21 -1.27 -25.66
C GLY A 148 4.61 -1.35 -26.26
N GLY A 149 4.95 -0.41 -27.15
CA GLY A 149 6.32 -0.16 -27.60
C GLY A 149 7.06 -1.31 -28.28
N GLY A 150 6.33 -2.28 -28.85
CA GLY A 150 6.93 -3.49 -29.43
C GLY A 150 7.57 -4.41 -28.39
N CYS A 151 7.22 -4.27 -27.11
CA CYS A 151 7.73 -5.11 -26.03
C CYS A 151 7.23 -6.56 -26.17
N SER A 152 8.15 -7.53 -26.17
CA SER A 152 7.79 -8.95 -26.16
C SER A 152 7.30 -9.37 -24.78
N LYS A 153 6.50 -10.44 -24.72
CA LYS A 153 6.03 -11.03 -23.45
C LYS A 153 7.19 -11.35 -22.50
N SER A 154 8.30 -11.87 -23.02
CA SER A 154 9.49 -12.18 -22.22
C SER A 154 10.10 -10.92 -21.60
N ARG A 155 10.30 -9.86 -22.38
CA ARG A 155 10.80 -8.57 -21.88
C ARG A 155 9.89 -8.01 -20.80
N ALA A 156 8.58 -8.03 -21.02
CA ALA A 156 7.60 -7.54 -20.06
C ALA A 156 7.67 -8.28 -18.72
N VAL A 157 7.77 -9.62 -18.73
CA VAL A 157 7.90 -10.40 -17.49
C VAL A 157 9.13 -9.99 -16.68
N PHE A 158 10.28 -9.78 -17.33
CA PHE A 158 11.49 -9.34 -16.63
C PHE A 158 11.36 -7.89 -16.12
N ILE A 159 10.82 -6.98 -16.92
CA ILE A 159 10.59 -5.58 -16.51
C ILE A 159 9.71 -5.53 -15.26
N GLU A 160 8.57 -6.22 -15.29
CA GLU A 160 7.64 -6.29 -14.15
C GLU A 160 8.28 -6.96 -12.92
N ALA A 161 9.08 -8.01 -13.11
CA ALA A 161 9.78 -8.69 -12.02
C ALA A 161 10.81 -7.77 -11.33
N PHE A 162 11.63 -7.05 -12.09
CA PHE A 162 12.63 -6.13 -11.53
C PHE A 162 11.99 -4.89 -10.90
N ALA A 163 10.95 -4.32 -11.52
CA ALA A 163 10.20 -3.20 -10.93
C ALA A 163 9.50 -3.61 -9.61
N THR A 164 8.89 -4.80 -9.57
CA THR A 164 8.28 -5.34 -8.35
C THR A 164 9.33 -5.65 -7.29
N CYS A 165 10.52 -6.12 -7.69
CA CYS A 165 11.64 -6.33 -6.78
C CYS A 165 12.07 -5.02 -6.10
N LEU A 166 12.20 -3.93 -6.85
CA LEU A 166 12.50 -2.60 -6.31
C LEU A 166 11.48 -2.18 -5.24
N LEU A 167 10.18 -2.34 -5.52
CA LEU A 167 9.12 -2.04 -4.57
C LEU A 167 9.22 -2.90 -3.30
N CYS A 168 9.35 -4.22 -3.45
CA CYS A 168 9.42 -5.14 -2.32
C CYS A 168 10.67 -4.89 -1.46
N LEU A 169 11.82 -4.61 -2.07
CA LEU A 169 13.04 -4.26 -1.32
C LEU A 169 12.90 -2.94 -0.58
N ALA A 170 12.25 -1.93 -1.18
CA ALA A 170 11.96 -0.68 -0.50
C ALA A 170 11.10 -0.91 0.75
N VAL A 171 10.07 -1.76 0.66
CA VAL A 171 9.23 -2.14 1.81
C VAL A 171 10.05 -2.87 2.87
N LEU A 172 10.80 -3.91 2.49
CA LEU A 172 11.58 -4.70 3.44
C LEU A 172 12.62 -3.86 4.19
N PHE A 173 13.39 -3.03 3.47
CA PHE A 173 14.46 -2.25 4.10
C PHE A 173 14.01 -0.97 4.78
N MET A 174 12.87 -0.38 4.39
CA MET A 174 12.39 0.84 5.03
C MET A 174 11.31 0.59 6.08
N ALA A 175 10.40 -0.36 5.87
CA ALA A 175 9.28 -0.61 6.76
C ALA A 175 9.52 -1.75 7.75
N VAL A 176 10.17 -2.84 7.33
CA VAL A 176 10.40 -4.02 8.18
C VAL A 176 11.64 -3.87 9.04
N GLU A 177 12.75 -3.43 8.43
CA GLU A 177 13.96 -3.14 9.18
C GLU A 177 13.73 -1.93 10.11
N LYS A 178 14.02 -2.13 11.41
CA LYS A 178 13.71 -1.14 12.43
C LYS A 178 14.86 -0.14 12.54
N ALA A 179 14.66 1.04 11.99
CA ALA A 179 15.61 2.13 12.05
C ALA A 179 14.92 3.46 12.41
N LYS A 180 15.71 4.50 12.73
CA LYS A 180 15.16 5.85 12.96
C LYS A 180 14.39 6.39 11.76
N ALA A 181 14.67 5.88 10.55
CA ALA A 181 14.03 6.29 9.31
C ALA A 181 12.73 5.52 8.98
N THR A 182 12.31 4.52 9.78
CA THR A 182 11.15 3.67 9.44
C THR A 182 9.85 4.46 9.25
N PHE A 183 9.67 5.61 9.94
CA PHE A 183 8.50 6.46 9.74
C PHE A 183 8.43 7.10 8.33
N MET A 184 9.56 7.16 7.61
CA MET A 184 9.65 7.65 6.24
C MET A 184 9.43 6.55 5.20
N ALA A 185 9.19 5.30 5.61
CA ALA A 185 8.97 4.20 4.68
C ALA A 185 7.89 4.48 3.62
N PRO A 186 6.72 5.08 3.95
CA PRO A 186 5.69 5.35 2.96
C PRO A 186 6.18 6.27 1.82
N LEU A 187 7.06 7.24 2.12
CA LEU A 187 7.66 8.13 1.13
C LEU A 187 8.55 7.35 0.15
N VAL A 188 9.44 6.50 0.66
CA VAL A 188 10.36 5.71 -0.18
C VAL A 188 9.60 4.68 -1.01
N ILE A 189 8.56 4.05 -0.44
CA ILE A 189 7.67 3.12 -1.14
C ILE A 189 6.97 3.83 -2.31
N GLY A 190 6.46 5.04 -2.09
CA GLY A 190 5.85 5.84 -3.15
C GLY A 190 6.81 6.18 -4.29
N PHE A 191 8.04 6.60 -3.97
CA PHE A 191 9.06 6.85 -4.99
C PHE A 191 9.53 5.58 -5.70
N ALA A 192 9.62 4.45 -5.00
CA ALA A 192 9.94 3.16 -5.63
C ALA A 192 8.88 2.77 -6.66
N LEU A 193 7.59 2.95 -6.35
CA LEU A 193 6.51 2.67 -7.30
C LEU A 193 6.45 3.68 -8.45
N PHE A 194 6.74 4.95 -8.19
CA PHE A 194 6.90 5.99 -9.22
C PHE A 194 7.99 5.59 -10.23
N LEU A 195 9.17 5.19 -9.75
CA LEU A 195 10.26 4.71 -10.60
C LEU A 195 9.88 3.42 -11.34
N GLY A 196 9.18 2.51 -10.68
CA GLY A 196 8.65 1.30 -11.30
C GLY A 196 7.78 1.62 -12.52
N HIS A 197 6.87 2.60 -12.41
CA HIS A 197 6.02 3.03 -13.52
C HIS A 197 6.79 3.72 -14.64
N LEU A 198 7.80 4.55 -14.33
CA LEU A 198 8.67 5.13 -15.36
C LEU A 198 9.44 4.06 -16.16
N ILE A 199 9.65 2.87 -15.58
CA ILE A 199 10.34 1.76 -16.23
C ILE A 199 9.35 0.86 -17.01
N SER A 200 8.12 0.70 -16.51
CA SER A 200 7.16 -0.27 -17.05
C SER A 200 6.07 0.30 -17.96
N VAL A 201 5.80 1.61 -17.93
CA VAL A 201 4.81 2.26 -18.78
C VAL A 201 5.49 2.80 -20.05
N TYR A 202 4.86 2.55 -21.21
CA TYR A 202 5.32 2.98 -22.52
C TYR A 202 4.14 3.45 -23.38
#